data_AF-Q97DE9-F1
#
_entry.id   AF-Q97DE9-F1
#
_cell.length_a   1.000
_cell.length_b   1.000
_cell.length_c   1.000
_cell.angle_alpha   90.00
_cell.angle_beta   90.00
_cell.angle_gamma   90.00
#
_symmetry.space_group_name_H-M   'P 1'
#
loop_
_entity.id
_entity.type
_entity.pdbx_description
1 polymer ?
#
loop_
_entity_poly.entity_id
_entity_poly.type
_entity_poly.pdbx_seq_one_letter_code
_entity_poly.pdbx_strand_id
1 'polypeptide(L)'
;MLNSQGDKIDEFYKGLIIKSLIAFNWRGFHTNNAFKSVYKWISDIIGLDKINIPVEERQKNYLTTASQEMEHSILLRKYREFLNDTGIIYYMAKMYIKIMSIKFYIATGNNKFITSDNPSFICNNVDGKLVHIMSISPDIVMTVGINKNHEEKYYIERISSKDVTKINKIIYDNSIEKVITNNNKMKFY
;
A
#
# COMPACT_ATOMS: atom_id res chain seq x y z
N MET A 1 -14.54 7.93 4.15
CA MET A 1 -15.16 9.21 3.70
C MET A 1 -14.16 10.30 4.04
N LEU A 2 -13.79 11.14 3.07
CA LEU A 2 -12.91 12.27 3.34
C LEU A 2 -13.77 13.40 3.91
N ASN A 3 -13.72 13.62 5.23
CA ASN A 3 -14.39 14.77 5.85
C ASN A 3 -13.57 16.05 5.59
N SER A 4 -14.28 17.15 5.36
CA SER A 4 -13.79 18.42 4.79
C SER A 4 -13.27 19.44 5.81
N GLN A 5 -12.80 19.02 6.99
CA GLN A 5 -12.35 19.96 8.04
C GLN A 5 -10.94 20.53 7.82
N GLY A 6 -10.39 20.44 6.60
CA GLY A 6 -9.03 20.86 6.30
C GLY A 6 -8.91 21.60 4.97
N ASP A 7 -7.74 22.17 4.72
CA ASP A 7 -7.43 22.94 3.51
C ASP A 7 -7.63 22.07 2.26
N LYS A 8 -7.96 22.72 1.14
CA LYS A 8 -8.07 22.07 -0.16
C LYS A 8 -7.06 22.68 -1.12
N ILE A 9 -6.48 21.85 -1.97
CA ILE A 9 -5.62 22.28 -3.07
C ILE A 9 -6.11 21.68 -4.38
N ASP A 10 -5.78 22.31 -5.50
CA ASP A 10 -6.06 21.76 -6.83
C ASP A 10 -5.43 20.39 -7.03
N GLU A 11 -6.16 19.49 -7.70
CA GLU A 11 -5.59 18.21 -8.09
C GLU A 11 -4.45 18.41 -9.07
N PHE A 12 -3.38 17.64 -8.89
CA PHE A 12 -2.24 17.61 -9.80
C PHE A 12 -1.76 16.17 -9.93
N TYR A 13 -1.43 15.75 -11.16
CA TYR A 13 -0.87 14.42 -11.42
C TYR A 13 -1.65 13.24 -10.78
N LYS A 14 -2.98 13.36 -10.58
CA LYS A 14 -3.81 12.35 -9.90
C LYS A 14 -3.59 10.94 -10.44
N GLY A 15 -3.58 10.81 -11.77
CA GLY A 15 -3.35 9.55 -12.45
C GLY A 15 -2.02 8.91 -12.03
N LEU A 16 -0.94 9.70 -12.01
CA LEU A 16 0.38 9.25 -11.62
C LEU A 16 0.44 8.88 -10.13
N ILE A 17 -0.10 9.73 -9.24
CA ILE A 17 -0.07 9.48 -7.79
C ILE A 17 -0.85 8.21 -7.44
N ILE A 18 -2.05 8.04 -8.02
CA ILE A 18 -2.88 6.84 -7.80
C ILE A 18 -2.22 5.60 -8.42
N LYS A 19 -1.66 5.67 -9.63
CA LYS A 19 -0.91 4.55 -10.22
C LYS A 19 0.25 4.14 -9.31
N SER A 20 1.00 5.09 -8.76
CA SER A 20 2.08 4.82 -7.80
C SER A 20 1.57 4.17 -6.51
N LEU A 21 0.49 4.69 -5.93
CA LEU A 21 -0.16 4.12 -4.74
C LEU A 21 -0.52 2.64 -4.96
N ILE A 22 -1.20 2.35 -6.07
CA ILE A 22 -1.59 0.98 -6.42
C ILE A 22 -0.36 0.10 -6.68
N ALA A 23 0.62 0.60 -7.43
CA ALA A 23 1.85 -0.14 -7.70
C ALA A 23 2.60 -0.47 -6.41
N PHE A 24 2.76 0.46 -5.46
CA PHE A 24 3.43 0.12 -4.20
C PHE A 24 2.68 -0.92 -3.39
N ASN A 25 1.33 -0.89 -3.41
CA ASN A 25 0.53 -1.90 -2.71
C ASN A 25 0.67 -3.31 -3.28
N TRP A 26 0.80 -3.45 -4.59
CA TRP A 26 0.97 -4.76 -5.20
C TRP A 26 2.41 -5.27 -5.13
N ARG A 27 3.39 -4.40 -4.81
CA ARG A 27 4.84 -4.68 -4.96
C ARG A 27 5.41 -5.32 -3.70
N GLY A 28 4.82 -5.02 -2.54
CA GLY A 28 5.28 -5.51 -1.25
C GLY A 28 5.31 -7.03 -1.15
N PHE A 29 6.14 -7.56 -0.25
CA PHE A 29 6.26 -9.00 0.03
C PHE A 29 4.95 -9.64 0.49
N HIS A 30 4.08 -8.84 1.11
CA HIS A 30 2.67 -9.18 1.29
C HIS A 30 1.89 -8.35 0.28
N THR A 31 1.62 -8.97 -0.85
CA THR A 31 0.89 -8.39 -1.97
C THR A 31 -0.53 -8.00 -1.57
N ASN A 32 -1.32 -7.51 -2.53
CA ASN A 32 -2.73 -7.25 -2.32
C ASN A 32 -3.44 -8.45 -1.64
N ASN A 33 -4.04 -8.23 -0.47
CA ASN A 33 -4.64 -9.28 0.37
C ASN A 33 -5.69 -10.14 -0.38
N ALA A 34 -6.40 -9.55 -1.35
CA ALA A 34 -7.36 -10.29 -2.16
C ALA A 34 -6.65 -11.27 -3.11
N PHE A 35 -5.59 -10.81 -3.80
CA PHE A 35 -4.76 -11.69 -4.62
C PHE A 35 -4.17 -12.83 -3.79
N LYS A 36 -3.55 -12.51 -2.64
CA LYS A 36 -2.92 -13.51 -1.76
C LYS A 36 -3.91 -14.56 -1.28
N SER A 37 -5.12 -14.15 -0.88
CA SER A 37 -6.17 -15.06 -0.44
C SER A 37 -6.62 -16.01 -1.55
N VAL A 38 -6.86 -15.49 -2.76
CA VAL A 38 -7.26 -16.32 -3.93
C VAL A 38 -6.13 -17.26 -4.33
N TYR A 39 -4.89 -16.75 -4.38
CA TYR A 39 -3.74 -17.56 -4.75
C TYR A 39 -3.48 -18.68 -3.75
N LYS A 40 -3.55 -18.38 -2.45
CA LYS A 40 -3.40 -19.39 -1.39
C LYS A 40 -4.45 -20.50 -1.56
N TRP A 41 -5.71 -20.16 -1.78
CA TRP A 41 -6.76 -21.16 -2.00
C TRP A 41 -6.45 -22.09 -3.19
N ILE A 42 -5.98 -21.54 -4.32
CA ILE A 42 -5.56 -22.33 -5.50
C ILE A 42 -4.36 -23.22 -5.15
N SER A 43 -3.35 -22.65 -4.48
CA SER A 43 -2.15 -23.38 -4.06
C SER A 43 -2.48 -24.54 -3.15
N ASP A 44 -3.38 -24.34 -2.18
CA ASP A 44 -3.79 -25.36 -1.21
C ASP A 44 -4.55 -26.51 -1.88
N ILE A 45 -5.40 -26.22 -2.87
CA ILE A 45 -6.13 -27.25 -3.65
C ILE A 45 -5.18 -28.11 -4.48
N ILE A 46 -4.21 -27.47 -5.14
CA ILE A 46 -3.27 -28.17 -6.02
C ILE A 46 -2.15 -28.85 -5.22
N GLY A 47 -1.85 -28.35 -4.01
CA GLY A 47 -0.74 -28.82 -3.17
C GLY A 47 0.62 -28.29 -3.62
N LEU A 48 0.67 -27.10 -4.24
CA LEU A 48 1.92 -26.51 -4.74
C LEU A 48 2.92 -26.14 -3.64
N ASP A 49 2.41 -25.91 -2.42
CA ASP A 49 3.19 -25.62 -1.22
C ASP A 49 4.01 -26.83 -0.76
N LYS A 50 3.57 -28.04 -1.11
CA LYS A 50 4.24 -29.31 -0.75
C LYS A 50 5.35 -29.71 -1.71
N ILE A 51 5.47 -29.02 -2.84
CA ILE A 51 6.48 -29.30 -3.86
C ILE A 51 7.68 -28.39 -3.61
N ASN A 52 8.74 -28.95 -3.01
CA ASN A 52 10.02 -28.25 -2.86
C ASN A 52 10.81 -28.30 -4.18
N ILE A 53 11.42 -27.17 -4.54
CA ILE A 53 12.30 -27.06 -5.70
C ILE A 53 13.75 -27.25 -5.23
N PRO A 54 14.55 -28.13 -5.86
CA PRO A 54 15.98 -28.25 -5.58
C PRO A 54 16.72 -26.92 -5.74
N VAL A 55 17.76 -26.67 -4.94
CA VAL A 55 18.45 -25.35 -4.91
C VAL A 55 18.99 -24.97 -6.28
N GLU A 56 19.52 -25.95 -7.00
CA GLU A 56 20.09 -25.87 -8.34
C GLU A 56 19.06 -25.54 -9.43
N GLU A 57 17.78 -25.83 -9.21
CA GLU A 57 16.69 -25.56 -10.16
C GLU A 57 15.97 -24.25 -9.89
N ARG A 58 16.16 -23.66 -8.70
CA ARG A 58 15.48 -22.41 -8.30
C ARG A 58 15.93 -21.25 -9.16
N GLN A 59 14.98 -20.48 -9.67
CA GLN A 59 15.30 -19.20 -10.31
C GLN A 59 15.78 -18.16 -9.28
N LYS A 60 15.31 -18.29 -8.04
CA LYS A 60 15.71 -17.45 -6.91
C LYS A 60 15.84 -18.27 -5.65
N ASN A 61 16.98 -18.18 -4.99
CA ASN A 61 17.31 -19.03 -3.83
C ASN A 61 16.29 -18.98 -2.68
N TYR A 62 15.59 -17.85 -2.52
CA TYR A 62 14.60 -17.64 -1.48
C TYR A 62 13.19 -18.16 -1.81
N LEU A 63 12.95 -18.64 -3.03
CA LEU A 63 11.69 -19.27 -3.45
C LEU A 63 11.90 -20.79 -3.40
N THR A 64 11.53 -21.41 -2.29
CA THR A 64 11.84 -22.80 -1.98
C THR A 64 10.79 -23.78 -2.49
N THR A 65 9.56 -23.33 -2.76
CA THR A 65 8.44 -24.17 -3.19
C THR A 65 7.88 -23.75 -4.55
N ALA A 66 7.23 -24.68 -5.25
CA ALA A 66 6.52 -24.39 -6.50
C ALA A 66 5.46 -23.30 -6.32
N SER A 67 4.79 -23.27 -5.16
CA SER A 67 3.84 -22.22 -4.81
C SER A 67 4.51 -20.84 -4.78
N GLN A 68 5.68 -20.71 -4.17
CA GLN A 68 6.37 -19.41 -4.09
C GLN A 68 6.85 -18.93 -5.46
N GLU A 69 7.41 -19.82 -6.29
CA GLU A 69 7.84 -19.46 -7.65
C GLU A 69 6.67 -19.07 -8.56
N MET A 70 5.55 -19.79 -8.47
CA MET A 70 4.37 -19.50 -9.25
C MET A 70 3.69 -18.20 -8.80
N GLU A 71 3.60 -17.93 -7.49
CA GLU A 71 3.10 -16.64 -6.97
C GLU A 71 3.92 -15.49 -7.53
N HIS A 72 5.25 -15.60 -7.41
CA HIS A 72 6.19 -14.61 -7.89
C HIS A 72 6.03 -14.34 -9.39
N SER A 73 5.94 -15.40 -10.19
CA SER A 73 5.81 -15.32 -11.64
C SER A 73 4.49 -14.69 -12.08
N ILE A 74 3.39 -15.04 -11.40
CA ILE A 74 2.07 -14.44 -11.65
C ILE A 74 2.11 -12.93 -11.33
N LEU A 75 2.67 -12.54 -10.19
CA LEU A 75 2.81 -11.14 -9.80
C LEU A 75 3.64 -10.36 -10.82
N LEU A 76 4.80 -10.90 -11.23
CA LEU A 76 5.62 -10.29 -12.27
C LEU A 76 4.84 -10.10 -13.58
N ARG A 77 4.05 -11.10 -14.00
CA ARG A 77 3.18 -10.96 -15.18
C ARG A 77 2.16 -9.85 -14.99
N LYS A 78 1.48 -9.80 -13.84
CA LYS A 78 0.50 -8.74 -13.53
C LYS A 78 1.14 -7.34 -13.51
N TYR A 79 2.39 -7.24 -13.06
CA TYR A 79 3.16 -6.01 -13.15
C TYR A 79 3.48 -5.59 -14.58
N ARG A 80 3.89 -6.54 -15.43
CA ARG A 80 4.15 -6.25 -16.85
C ARG A 80 2.87 -5.81 -17.57
N GLU A 81 1.75 -6.48 -17.30
CA GLU A 81 0.42 -6.05 -17.77
C GLU A 81 0.15 -4.59 -17.33
N PHE A 82 0.37 -4.27 -16.05
CA PHE A 82 0.18 -2.93 -15.51
C PHE A 82 1.03 -1.85 -16.19
N LEU A 83 2.32 -2.14 -16.41
CA LEU A 83 3.24 -1.23 -17.09
C LEU A 83 2.86 -1.00 -18.57
N ASN A 84 2.15 -1.95 -19.17
CA ASN A 84 1.59 -1.85 -20.52
C ASN A 84 0.14 -1.32 -20.52
N ASP A 85 -0.31 -0.68 -19.43
CA ASP A 85 -1.68 -0.15 -19.27
C ASP A 85 -2.77 -1.22 -19.51
N THR A 86 -2.54 -2.46 -19.03
CA THR A 86 -3.48 -3.58 -19.12
C THR A 86 -3.55 -4.38 -17.80
N GLY A 87 -4.48 -5.33 -17.74
CA GLY A 87 -4.58 -6.24 -16.60
C GLY A 87 -5.25 -5.64 -15.36
N ILE A 88 -5.30 -6.46 -14.29
CA ILE A 88 -6.14 -6.19 -13.12
C ILE A 88 -5.65 -4.99 -12.29
N ILE A 89 -4.34 -4.84 -12.14
CA ILE A 89 -3.73 -3.74 -11.38
C ILE A 89 -4.06 -2.40 -12.07
N TYR A 90 -3.97 -2.36 -13.39
CA TYR A 90 -4.28 -1.16 -14.17
C TYR A 90 -5.77 -0.81 -14.10
N TYR A 91 -6.65 -1.82 -14.23
CA TYR A 91 -8.09 -1.61 -14.05
C TYR A 91 -8.42 -1.03 -12.68
N MET A 92 -7.79 -1.55 -11.62
CA MET A 92 -7.94 -1.02 -10.26
C MET A 92 -7.49 0.44 -10.15
N ALA A 93 -6.35 0.79 -10.76
CA ALA A 93 -5.87 2.17 -10.82
C ALA A 93 -6.86 3.09 -11.56
N LYS A 94 -7.39 2.67 -12.72
CA LYS A 94 -8.42 3.45 -13.46
C LYS A 94 -9.66 3.69 -12.61
N MET A 95 -10.12 2.67 -11.89
CA MET A 95 -11.26 2.81 -10.98
C MET A 95 -10.97 3.81 -9.86
N TYR A 96 -9.81 3.71 -9.22
CA TYR A 96 -9.41 4.67 -8.18
C TYR A 96 -9.33 6.11 -8.71
N ILE A 97 -8.74 6.31 -9.88
CA ILE A 97 -8.65 7.63 -10.53
C ILE A 97 -10.04 8.23 -10.74
N LYS A 98 -11.01 7.40 -11.16
CA LYS A 98 -12.38 7.84 -11.47
C LYS A 98 -13.19 8.20 -10.22
N ILE A 99 -13.06 7.44 -9.13
CA ILE A 99 -14.02 7.51 -8.00
C ILE A 99 -13.42 8.02 -6.69
N MET A 100 -12.09 8.07 -6.57
CA MET A 100 -11.43 8.47 -5.33
C MET A 100 -10.84 9.89 -5.44
N SER A 101 -10.67 10.53 -4.30
CA SER A 101 -9.80 11.69 -4.12
C SER A 101 -8.71 11.35 -3.08
N ILE A 102 -7.68 12.19 -3.03
CA ILE A 102 -6.52 12.04 -2.16
C ILE A 102 -6.65 12.99 -0.98
N LYS A 103 -6.30 12.48 0.20
CA LYS A 103 -6.12 13.27 1.41
C LYS A 103 -4.70 13.13 1.92
N PHE A 104 -4.01 14.24 2.07
CA PHE A 104 -2.68 14.33 2.66
C PHE A 104 -2.79 14.69 4.13
N TYR A 105 -2.10 13.91 4.96
CA TYR A 105 -1.86 14.22 6.37
C TYR A 105 -0.47 14.82 6.50
N ILE A 106 -0.38 16.04 7.03
CA ILE A 106 0.88 16.77 7.22
C ILE A 106 1.21 16.82 8.71
N ALA A 107 2.39 16.31 9.09
CA ALA A 107 2.87 16.37 10.47
C ALA A 107 3.32 17.80 10.83
N THR A 108 2.68 18.44 11.81
CA THR A 108 3.03 19.80 12.25
C THR A 108 3.91 19.85 13.49
N GLY A 109 4.10 18.72 14.18
CA GLY A 109 4.90 18.63 15.39
C GLY A 109 6.28 18.00 15.19
N ASN A 110 6.92 17.67 16.31
CA ASN A 110 8.25 17.04 16.33
C ASN A 110 8.22 15.57 15.90
N ASN A 111 7.07 14.90 16.02
CA ASN A 111 6.92 13.51 15.56
C ASN A 111 6.75 13.49 14.05
N LYS A 112 7.52 12.62 13.40
CA LYS A 112 7.49 12.39 11.96
C LYS A 112 6.90 11.02 11.65
N PHE A 113 6.32 10.88 10.47
CA PHE A 113 5.84 9.60 9.98
C PHE A 113 7.01 8.64 9.74
N ILE A 114 6.75 7.36 10.01
CA ILE A 114 7.64 6.27 9.61
C ILE A 114 7.21 5.73 8.23
N THR A 115 8.10 4.97 7.60
CA THR A 115 7.73 4.10 6.48
C THR A 115 8.23 2.68 6.76
N SER A 116 7.99 1.75 5.85
CA SER A 116 8.34 0.34 6.01
C SER A 116 8.67 -0.28 4.66
N ASP A 117 9.02 -1.56 4.70
CA ASP A 117 9.08 -2.43 3.53
C ASP A 117 7.72 -2.68 2.85
N ASN A 118 6.63 -2.21 3.44
CA ASN A 118 5.29 -2.19 2.88
C ASN A 118 4.74 -0.75 2.86
N PRO A 119 5.26 0.13 1.98
CA PRO A 119 5.00 1.56 2.04
C PRO A 119 3.56 1.94 1.67
N SER A 120 2.78 1.02 1.08
CA SER A 120 1.38 1.25 0.72
C SER A 120 0.52 0.01 0.96
N PHE A 121 -0.55 0.17 1.74
CA PHE A 121 -1.41 -0.94 2.12
C PHE A 121 -2.84 -0.48 2.40
N ILE A 122 -3.74 -1.45 2.46
CA ILE A 122 -5.14 -1.25 2.78
C ILE A 122 -5.36 -1.72 4.22
N CYS A 123 -5.87 -0.85 5.09
CA CYS A 123 -6.13 -1.15 6.50
C CYS A 123 -7.44 -0.53 6.97
N ASN A 124 -7.89 -0.89 8.17
CA ASN A 124 -8.98 -0.19 8.83
C ASN A 124 -8.44 1.07 9.53
N ASN A 125 -9.12 2.20 9.36
CA ASN A 125 -8.85 3.39 10.16
C ASN A 125 -9.40 3.22 11.60
N VAL A 126 -9.21 4.24 12.44
CA VAL A 126 -9.72 4.25 13.83
C VAL A 126 -11.24 4.08 13.95
N ASP A 127 -12.00 4.37 12.89
CA ASP A 127 -13.46 4.21 12.84
C ASP A 127 -13.88 2.88 12.19
N GLY A 128 -12.94 1.96 11.96
CA GLY A 128 -13.21 0.66 11.30
C GLY A 128 -13.47 0.74 9.79
N LYS A 129 -13.23 1.90 9.16
CA LYS A 129 -13.41 2.07 7.70
C LYS A 129 -12.13 1.68 6.97
N LEU A 130 -12.30 0.90 5.91
CA LEU A 130 -11.23 0.57 4.98
C LEU A 130 -10.66 1.84 4.32
N VAL A 131 -9.36 2.02 4.46
CA VAL A 131 -8.59 3.10 3.87
C VAL A 131 -7.34 2.53 3.22
N HIS A 132 -6.97 3.08 2.07
CA HIS A 132 -5.69 2.79 1.43
C HIS A 132 -4.73 3.92 1.77
N ILE A 133 -3.66 3.58 2.47
CA ILE A 133 -2.65 4.49 3.00
C ILE A 133 -1.33 4.30 2.27
N MET A 134 -0.54 5.37 2.16
CA MET A 134 0.86 5.31 1.72
C MET A 134 1.70 6.38 2.40
N SER A 135 2.84 5.96 2.95
CA SER A 135 3.86 6.87 3.45
C SER A 135 4.60 7.49 2.27
N ILE A 136 4.61 8.83 2.18
CA ILE A 136 5.30 9.57 1.11
C ILE A 136 6.65 10.06 1.62
N SER A 137 6.65 10.68 2.80
CA SER A 137 7.84 11.22 3.43
C SER A 137 7.66 11.23 4.96
N PRO A 138 8.71 11.55 5.74
CA PRO A 138 8.57 11.75 7.18
C PRO A 138 7.56 12.84 7.56
N ASP A 139 7.22 13.75 6.65
CA ASP A 139 6.28 14.84 6.92
C ASP A 139 4.88 14.58 6.38
N ILE A 140 4.73 13.66 5.42
CA ILE A 140 3.49 13.47 4.66
C ILE A 140 3.15 11.99 4.53
N VAL A 141 1.91 11.67 4.90
CA VAL A 141 1.23 10.42 4.56
C VAL A 141 0.03 10.76 3.71
N MET A 142 -0.26 9.94 2.70
CA MET A 142 -1.51 10.05 1.94
C MET A 142 -2.47 8.92 2.27
N THR A 143 -3.75 9.24 2.15
CA THR A 143 -4.83 8.27 2.08
C THR A 143 -5.75 8.58 0.91
N VAL A 144 -6.50 7.59 0.43
CA VAL A 144 -7.54 7.80 -0.56
C VAL A 144 -8.90 7.44 -0.03
N GLY A 145 -9.91 8.16 -0.50
CA GLY A 145 -11.30 7.91 -0.15
C GLY A 145 -12.25 8.37 -1.26
N ILE A 146 -13.47 7.83 -1.22
CA ILE A 146 -14.50 8.11 -2.24
C ILE A 146 -14.76 9.62 -2.34
N ASN A 147 -14.64 10.16 -3.56
CA ASN A 147 -14.93 11.54 -3.89
C ASN A 147 -16.41 11.71 -4.24
N LYS A 148 -17.28 11.77 -3.22
CA LYS A 148 -18.73 11.90 -3.43
C LYS A 148 -19.14 13.21 -4.09
N ASN A 149 -18.39 14.28 -3.83
CA ASN A 149 -18.71 15.61 -4.34
C ASN A 149 -18.15 15.85 -5.74
N HIS A 150 -17.42 14.87 -6.30
CA HIS A 150 -16.73 14.99 -7.58
C HIS A 150 -15.86 16.25 -7.68
N GLU A 151 -15.28 16.67 -6.54
CA GLU A 151 -14.41 17.84 -6.48
C GLU A 151 -13.05 17.51 -7.10
N GLU A 152 -12.57 18.36 -7.99
CA GLU A 152 -11.19 18.31 -8.50
C GLU A 152 -10.24 18.97 -7.49
N LYS A 153 -10.30 18.52 -6.23
CA LYS A 153 -9.43 18.97 -5.13
C LYS A 153 -8.84 17.80 -4.36
N TYR A 154 -7.63 17.99 -3.85
CA TYR A 154 -7.08 17.19 -2.75
C TYR A 154 -7.37 17.84 -1.42
N TYR A 155 -7.50 17.01 -0.39
CA TYR A 155 -7.73 17.44 0.99
C TYR A 155 -6.41 17.44 1.75
N ILE A 156 -6.18 18.45 2.57
CA ILE A 156 -5.03 18.55 3.44
C ILE A 156 -5.52 18.59 4.87
N GLU A 157 -4.95 17.74 5.72
CA GLU A 157 -5.16 17.80 7.16
C GLU A 157 -3.82 17.89 7.87
N ARG A 158 -3.65 18.96 8.64
CA ARG A 158 -2.48 19.15 9.50
C ARG A 158 -2.75 18.47 10.84
N ILE A 159 -1.92 17.52 11.22
CA ILE A 159 -2.19 16.66 12.39
C ILE A 159 -1.13 16.80 13.48
N SER A 160 -1.59 16.59 14.72
CA SER A 160 -0.77 16.68 15.92
C SER A 160 0.25 15.53 16.02
N SER A 161 1.31 15.72 16.83
CA SER A 161 2.26 14.64 17.14
C SER A 161 1.59 13.38 17.70
N LYS A 162 0.47 13.53 18.43
CA LYS A 162 -0.30 12.40 18.99
C LYS A 162 -0.95 11.59 17.88
N ASP A 163 -1.49 12.24 16.85
CA ASP A 163 -2.15 11.55 15.73
C ASP A 163 -1.13 10.96 14.76
N VAL A 164 0.04 11.60 14.58
CA VAL A 164 1.19 10.99 13.89
C VAL A 164 1.58 9.67 14.58
N THR A 165 1.64 9.62 15.92
CA THR A 165 1.95 8.38 16.65
C THR A 165 0.91 7.28 16.41
N LYS A 166 -0.38 7.62 16.29
CA LYS A 166 -1.43 6.63 15.97
C LYS A 166 -1.28 6.08 14.56
N ILE A 167 -1.00 6.94 13.58
CA ILE A 167 -0.76 6.51 12.19
C ILE A 167 0.52 5.68 12.09
N ASN A 168 1.58 6.06 12.79
CA ASN A 168 2.81 5.28 12.86
C ASN A 168 2.57 3.89 13.45
N LYS A 169 1.68 3.75 14.44
CA LYS A 169 1.28 2.43 14.93
C LYS A 169 0.66 1.59 13.82
N ILE A 170 -0.24 2.17 13.01
CA ILE A 170 -0.86 1.47 11.87
C ILE A 170 0.21 1.04 10.85
N ILE A 171 1.17 1.92 10.54
CA ILE A 171 2.27 1.62 9.60
C ILE A 171 3.16 0.50 10.16
N TYR A 172 3.48 0.55 11.45
CA TYR A 172 4.25 -0.49 12.14
C TYR A 172 3.51 -1.84 12.11
N ASP A 173 2.24 -1.85 12.47
CA ASP A 173 1.42 -3.07 12.53
C ASP A 173 1.21 -3.69 11.12
N ASN A 174 1.44 -2.93 10.04
CA ASN A 174 1.39 -3.40 8.65
C ASN A 174 2.78 -3.54 7.99
N SER A 175 3.86 -3.32 8.75
CA SER A 175 5.23 -3.62 8.33
C SER A 175 5.49 -5.12 8.41
N ILE A 176 6.45 -5.62 7.64
CA ILE A 176 6.72 -7.06 7.55
C ILE A 176 8.01 -7.39 8.30
N GLU A 177 9.12 -6.85 7.84
CA GLU A 177 10.45 -7.06 8.41
C GLU A 177 11.09 -5.76 8.88
N LYS A 178 10.80 -4.65 8.20
CA LYS A 178 11.57 -3.40 8.37
C LYS A 178 10.69 -2.18 8.49
N VAL A 179 11.06 -1.33 9.44
CA VAL A 179 10.58 0.03 9.59
C VAL A 179 11.74 0.99 9.33
N ILE A 180 11.49 2.03 8.56
CA ILE A 180 12.47 3.06 8.20
C ILE A 180 12.02 4.37 8.84
N THR A 181 12.93 5.03 9.55
CA THR A 181 12.67 6.27 10.29
C THR A 181 13.89 7.18 10.24
N ASN A 182 13.65 8.49 10.29
CA ASN A 182 14.71 9.50 10.43
C ASN A 182 15.13 9.72 11.90
N ASN A 183 14.51 9.02 12.86
CA ASN A 183 14.83 9.14 14.27
C ASN A 183 15.80 8.03 14.71
N ASN A 184 17.04 8.39 15.02
CA ASN A 184 18.08 7.47 15.54
C ASN A 184 17.78 6.94 16.96
N LYS A 185 16.71 7.40 17.61
CA LYS A 185 16.27 6.98 18.94
C LYS A 185 14.82 6.53 18.89
N MET A 186 14.55 5.33 18.37
CA MET A 186 13.23 4.73 18.56
C MET A 186 13.11 4.25 20.01
N LYS A 187 12.15 4.82 20.75
CA LYS A 187 11.45 4.07 21.78
C LYS A 187 10.26 3.42 21.10
N PHE A 188 10.33 2.13 20.85
CA PHE A 188 9.10 1.37 20.66
C PHE A 188 8.34 1.45 21.99
N TYR A 189 7.04 1.71 21.87
CA TYR A 189 6.05 1.92 22.93
C TYR A 189 6.41 1.29 24.29
#